data_AF-A0A672GT97-F1
#
_entry.id   AF-A0A672GT97-F1
#
_cell.length_a   1.000
_cell.length_b   1.000
_cell.length_c   1.000
_cell.angle_alpha   90.00
_cell.angle_beta   90.00
_cell.angle_gamma   90.00
#
_symmetry.space_group_name_H-M   'P 1'
#
loop_
_entity.id
_entity.type
_entity.pdbx_description
1 polymer ?
#
loop_
_entity_poly.entity_id
_entity_poly.type
_entity_poly.pdbx_seq_one_letter_code
_entity_poly.pdbx_strand_id
1 'polypeptide(L)'
;MRKLWGKAGLLGSVSVASPYELKLVQVLFRHGARTPLKSIPDVLEAQWVPTLLEPPPHTHINYVVRDLQGGPQPPAPVEDSYRKNILTGGTFPGQLTTLGMQQLYELGKRLRRRYIEDDAFLGSTFSPAEVYVRSTNIVRTIESAKCLIAGLFHQKQTETVHILTTTGESEILYPNYHGCKLLKLLCSHRWAESSTLPDIAADLQSIQSALGIAAHQRVDFILIRDDMVARETHGLPCPPALDSWREKVEQRAVDMMCHVFQPSKRENLQLSVGPLLHILLNNIEEKVQGTSAEPNRKLFLYSVHDTTLIPSLMALGIFDMRWPPYAADLTLELHQHQQTSESFVKVSYIGQDQLLPGCSGIYCPCGVQTRCCRGIR
;
A
#
# COMPACT_ATOMS: atom_id res chain seq x y z
N MET A 1 43.90 54.71 -7.35
CA MET A 1 43.13 54.20 -6.19
C MET A 1 42.88 52.71 -6.39
N ARG A 2 43.40 51.89 -5.49
CA ARG A 2 43.33 50.42 -5.48
C ARG A 2 41.89 49.96 -5.21
N LYS A 3 41.38 48.97 -5.95
CA LYS A 3 40.29 48.09 -5.46
C LYS A 3 40.80 46.65 -5.44
N LEU A 4 40.88 46.12 -4.23
CA LEU A 4 41.30 44.76 -3.87
C LEU A 4 40.25 43.77 -4.37
N TRP A 5 40.66 42.77 -5.16
CA TRP A 5 39.91 41.53 -5.33
C TRP A 5 40.37 40.55 -4.24
N GLY A 6 39.53 40.36 -3.23
CA GLY A 6 39.67 39.28 -2.26
C GLY A 6 39.19 37.97 -2.88
N LYS A 7 40.08 36.97 -2.91
CA LYS A 7 39.72 35.57 -3.14
C LYS A 7 38.85 35.10 -1.97
N ALA A 8 37.54 34.96 -2.18
CA ALA A 8 36.71 34.14 -1.31
C ALA A 8 36.82 32.69 -1.81
N GLY A 9 37.42 31.83 -0.99
CA GLY A 9 37.56 30.41 -1.27
C GLY A 9 36.19 29.74 -1.34
N LEU A 10 36.00 28.88 -2.35
CA LEU A 10 34.96 27.86 -2.33
C LEU A 10 35.30 26.87 -1.21
N LEU A 11 34.69 27.05 -0.04
CA LEU A 11 34.54 25.97 0.92
C LEU A 11 33.52 25.00 0.32
N GLY A 12 34.02 23.90 -0.24
CA GLY A 12 33.19 22.77 -0.62
C GLY A 12 32.39 22.32 0.61
N SER A 13 31.08 22.23 0.47
CA SER A 13 30.22 21.58 1.45
C SER A 13 30.64 20.13 1.54
N VAL A 14 31.41 19.78 2.57
CA VAL A 14 31.66 18.38 2.92
C VAL A 14 30.31 17.82 3.34
N SER A 15 29.68 17.07 2.44
CA SER A 15 28.55 16.21 2.76
C SER A 15 29.04 15.24 3.83
N VAL A 16 28.71 15.52 5.10
CA VAL A 16 29.00 14.59 6.19
C VAL A 16 28.23 13.31 5.87
N ALA A 17 28.96 12.23 5.61
CA ALA A 17 28.35 10.94 5.35
C ALA A 17 27.44 10.58 6.53
N SER A 18 26.23 10.11 6.23
CA SER A 18 25.28 9.63 7.24
C SER A 18 26.00 8.64 8.17
N PRO A 19 25.85 8.74 9.50
CA PRO A 19 26.42 7.76 10.42
C PRO A 19 25.72 6.39 10.34
N TYR A 20 24.63 6.31 9.57
CA TYR A 20 23.84 5.10 9.34
C TYR A 20 24.07 4.54 7.94
N GLU A 21 24.23 3.24 7.87
CA GLU A 21 24.28 2.45 6.63
C GLU A 21 22.98 1.67 6.44
N LEU A 22 22.36 1.78 5.26
CA LEU A 22 21.13 1.06 4.91
C LEU A 22 21.42 -0.42 4.64
N LYS A 23 20.66 -1.32 5.26
CA LYS A 23 20.88 -2.78 5.19
C LYS A 23 19.72 -3.54 4.54
N LEU A 24 18.49 -3.07 4.67
CA LEU A 24 17.28 -3.74 4.16
C LEU A 24 16.17 -2.72 3.95
N VAL A 25 15.39 -2.89 2.88
CA VAL A 25 14.19 -2.10 2.60
C VAL A 25 13.00 -3.04 2.38
N GLN A 26 11.86 -2.71 2.98
CA GLN A 26 10.60 -3.44 2.79
C GLN A 26 9.49 -2.44 2.50
N VAL A 27 8.76 -2.62 1.40
CA VAL A 27 7.71 -1.68 0.95
C VAL A 27 6.39 -2.43 0.84
N LEU A 28 5.42 -2.03 1.65
CA LEU A 28 4.01 -2.36 1.41
C LEU A 28 3.40 -1.24 0.56
N PHE A 29 2.76 -1.55 -0.56
CA PHE A 29 2.12 -0.53 -1.38
C PHE A 29 0.73 -0.95 -1.84
N ARG A 30 -0.20 0.00 -1.82
CA ARG A 30 -1.54 -0.16 -2.41
C ARG A 30 -1.43 -0.13 -3.92
N HIS A 31 -2.27 -0.90 -4.60
CA HIS A 31 -2.46 -0.74 -6.04
C HIS A 31 -2.83 0.70 -6.45
N GLY A 32 -2.68 1.00 -7.73
CA GLY A 32 -2.98 2.32 -8.29
C GLY A 32 -4.48 2.56 -8.48
N ALA A 33 -4.79 3.70 -9.09
CA ALA A 33 -6.13 4.06 -9.53
C ALA A 33 -6.74 2.95 -10.39
N ARG A 34 -8.02 2.71 -10.16
CA ARG A 34 -8.76 1.60 -10.75
C ARG A 34 -10.19 2.00 -11.04
N THR A 35 -10.89 1.19 -11.84
CA THR A 35 -12.35 1.22 -11.89
C THR A 35 -12.94 0.86 -10.51
N PRO A 36 -14.14 1.33 -10.18
CA PRO A 36 -14.77 1.04 -8.90
C PRO A 36 -15.11 -0.45 -8.80
N LEU A 37 -15.23 -0.97 -7.58
CA LEU A 37 -15.73 -2.33 -7.32
C LEU A 37 -17.24 -2.40 -7.52
N LYS A 38 -17.95 -1.31 -7.24
CA LYS A 38 -19.39 -1.13 -7.46
C LYS A 38 -19.67 0.35 -7.75
N SER A 39 -20.63 0.60 -8.62
CA SER A 39 -21.13 1.96 -8.86
C SER A 39 -22.22 2.31 -7.86
N ILE A 40 -22.34 3.59 -7.51
CA ILE A 40 -23.47 4.09 -6.73
C ILE A 40 -24.75 3.84 -7.57
N PRO A 41 -25.79 3.20 -7.02
CA PRO A 41 -27.03 2.95 -7.74
C PRO A 41 -27.83 4.25 -7.92
N ASP A 42 -28.71 4.28 -8.91
CA ASP A 42 -29.71 5.35 -9.14
C ASP A 42 -29.13 6.77 -9.38
N VAL A 43 -27.82 6.90 -9.58
CA VAL A 43 -27.17 8.19 -9.87
C VAL A 43 -26.64 8.24 -11.31
N LEU A 44 -26.16 9.43 -11.71
CA LEU A 44 -25.46 9.61 -12.99
C LEU A 44 -24.41 8.52 -13.21
N GLU A 45 -24.50 7.79 -14.33
CA GLU A 45 -23.53 6.74 -14.66
C GLU A 45 -22.24 7.32 -15.23
N ALA A 46 -21.09 6.85 -14.75
CA ALA A 46 -19.79 7.15 -15.33
C ALA A 46 -19.43 6.11 -16.40
N GLN A 47 -18.87 6.58 -17.52
CA GLN A 47 -18.44 5.73 -18.63
C GLN A 47 -17.02 5.20 -18.39
N TRP A 48 -16.91 3.98 -17.90
CA TRP A 48 -15.65 3.27 -17.72
C TRP A 48 -15.30 2.50 -19.01
N VAL A 49 -14.68 3.20 -19.95
CA VAL A 49 -14.34 2.66 -21.29
C VAL A 49 -13.00 1.91 -21.31
N PRO A 50 -12.81 0.90 -22.19
CA PRO A 50 -11.59 0.10 -22.25
C PRO A 50 -10.29 0.89 -22.49
N THR A 51 -10.36 2.05 -23.15
CA THR A 51 -9.19 2.91 -23.40
C THR A 51 -8.56 3.45 -22.11
N LEU A 52 -9.30 3.47 -20.98
CA LEU A 52 -8.77 3.81 -19.66
C LEU A 52 -7.82 2.74 -19.10
N LEU A 53 -7.73 1.56 -19.71
CA LEU A 53 -6.97 0.41 -19.22
C LEU A 53 -5.74 0.12 -20.11
N GLU A 54 -5.43 0.97 -21.09
CA GLU A 54 -4.30 0.80 -21.99
C GLU A 54 -2.96 0.97 -21.26
N PRO A 55 -2.09 -0.04 -21.22
CA PRO A 55 -0.85 0.05 -20.47
C PRO A 55 0.16 0.99 -21.12
N PRO A 56 0.74 1.97 -20.39
CA PRO A 56 1.78 2.83 -20.95
C PRO A 56 3.02 2.03 -21.38
N PRO A 57 3.64 2.30 -22.54
CA PRO A 57 4.78 1.54 -23.05
C PRO A 57 5.94 1.39 -22.04
N HIS A 58 6.24 2.44 -21.27
CA HIS A 58 7.32 2.45 -20.27
C HIS A 58 7.03 1.61 -19.00
N THR A 59 5.85 1.02 -18.89
CA THR A 59 5.49 0.10 -17.78
C THR A 59 5.69 -1.38 -18.13
N HIS A 60 6.06 -1.68 -19.38
CA HIS A 60 6.23 -3.05 -19.85
C HIS A 60 7.56 -3.64 -19.38
N ILE A 61 7.48 -4.82 -18.76
CA ILE A 61 8.61 -5.66 -18.33
C ILE A 61 8.21 -7.14 -18.47
N ASN A 62 9.18 -8.04 -18.61
CA ASN A 62 8.89 -9.47 -18.60
C ASN A 62 8.71 -9.95 -17.16
N TYR A 63 7.55 -10.52 -16.86
CA TYR A 63 7.24 -11.09 -15.54
C TYR A 63 6.45 -12.39 -15.68
N VAL A 64 6.45 -13.19 -14.62
CA VAL A 64 5.62 -14.38 -14.48
C VAL A 64 5.05 -14.42 -13.06
N VAL A 65 3.80 -14.85 -12.94
CA VAL A 65 3.14 -15.04 -11.64
C VAL A 65 3.31 -16.50 -11.22
N ARG A 66 3.72 -16.71 -9.97
CA ARG A 66 3.97 -18.03 -9.40
C ARG A 66 3.34 -18.15 -8.01
N ASP A 67 3.15 -19.37 -7.53
CA ASP A 67 2.87 -19.58 -6.11
C ASP A 67 4.12 -19.26 -5.24
N LEU A 68 3.97 -19.31 -3.92
CA LEU A 68 5.07 -19.02 -2.98
C LEU A 68 6.22 -20.04 -3.03
N GLN A 69 6.02 -21.21 -3.65
CA GLN A 69 7.02 -22.26 -3.83
C GLN A 69 7.67 -22.22 -5.22
N GLY A 70 7.28 -21.27 -6.08
CA GLY A 70 7.79 -21.14 -7.45
C GLY A 70 7.03 -21.98 -8.49
N GLY A 71 5.95 -22.65 -8.09
CA GLY A 71 5.03 -23.36 -8.95
C GLY A 71 4.09 -22.44 -9.75
N PRO A 72 3.09 -23.01 -10.45
CA PRO A 72 2.12 -22.24 -11.23
C PRO A 72 1.32 -21.23 -10.39
N GLN A 73 0.81 -20.17 -11.02
CA GLN A 73 -0.10 -19.23 -10.36
C GLN A 73 -1.35 -19.97 -9.83
N PRO A 74 -1.73 -19.77 -8.56
CA PRO A 74 -2.95 -20.37 -8.00
C PRO A 74 -4.22 -19.75 -8.60
N PRO A 75 -5.39 -20.41 -8.45
CA PRO A 75 -6.67 -19.82 -8.85
C PRO A 75 -6.98 -18.49 -8.15
N ALA A 76 -7.66 -17.60 -8.86
CA ALA A 76 -7.99 -16.24 -8.39
C ALA A 76 -9.52 -16.00 -8.36
N PRO A 77 -10.28 -16.67 -7.47
CA PRO A 77 -11.74 -16.62 -7.47
C PRO A 77 -12.32 -15.21 -7.23
N VAL A 78 -11.56 -14.34 -6.56
CA VAL A 78 -11.94 -12.93 -6.37
C VAL A 78 -11.95 -12.18 -7.71
N GLU A 79 -10.96 -12.44 -8.57
CA GLU A 79 -10.90 -11.86 -9.91
C GLU A 79 -12.05 -12.36 -10.78
N ASP A 80 -12.32 -13.67 -10.73
CA ASP A 80 -13.45 -14.27 -11.43
C ASP A 80 -14.79 -13.64 -11.00
N SER A 81 -14.92 -13.30 -9.71
CA SER A 81 -16.12 -12.63 -9.20
C SER A 81 -16.29 -11.21 -9.73
N TYR A 82 -15.20 -10.46 -9.95
CA TYR A 82 -15.31 -9.11 -10.54
C TYR A 82 -15.78 -9.18 -11.99
N ARG A 83 -15.30 -10.17 -12.75
CA ARG A 83 -15.63 -10.35 -14.18
C ARG A 83 -17.07 -10.79 -14.46
N LYS A 84 -17.85 -11.10 -13.42
CA LYS A 84 -19.30 -11.40 -13.54
C LYS A 84 -20.15 -10.18 -13.87
N ASN A 85 -19.66 -8.97 -13.60
CA ASN A 85 -20.38 -7.73 -13.83
C ASN A 85 -19.61 -6.85 -14.80
N ILE A 86 -20.33 -6.09 -15.62
CA ILE A 86 -19.76 -5.11 -16.54
C ILE A 86 -20.22 -3.72 -16.09
N LEU A 87 -19.27 -2.81 -15.92
CA LEU A 87 -19.55 -1.41 -15.65
C LEU A 87 -20.04 -0.72 -16.93
N THR A 88 -20.84 0.34 -16.78
CA THR A 88 -21.19 1.20 -17.89
C THR A 88 -19.92 1.68 -18.60
N GLY A 89 -19.89 1.58 -19.93
CA GLY A 89 -18.70 1.84 -20.76
C GLY A 89 -17.95 0.57 -21.20
N GLY A 90 -18.24 -0.60 -20.61
CA GLY A 90 -17.79 -1.90 -21.12
C GLY A 90 -16.55 -2.50 -20.45
N THR A 91 -16.09 -1.92 -19.33
CA THR A 91 -15.01 -2.50 -18.53
C THR A 91 -15.52 -3.31 -17.33
N PHE A 92 -14.62 -4.03 -16.67
CA PHE A 92 -14.94 -4.77 -15.45
C PHE A 92 -14.69 -3.92 -14.19
N PRO A 93 -15.34 -4.25 -13.07
CA PRO A 93 -15.02 -3.69 -11.76
C PRO A 93 -13.59 -3.97 -11.31
N GLY A 94 -13.03 -3.05 -10.54
CA GLY A 94 -11.76 -3.23 -9.84
C GLY A 94 -10.52 -3.39 -10.72
N GLN A 95 -10.56 -2.94 -11.98
CA GLN A 95 -9.46 -3.08 -12.93
C GLN A 95 -8.50 -1.88 -12.84
N LEU A 96 -7.19 -2.15 -12.81
CA LEU A 96 -6.17 -1.10 -12.79
C LEU A 96 -6.21 -0.29 -14.10
N THR A 97 -6.22 1.03 -14.00
CA THR A 97 -6.26 1.92 -15.17
C THR A 97 -4.86 2.36 -15.59
N THR A 98 -4.73 2.93 -16.78
CA THR A 98 -3.53 3.61 -17.28
C THR A 98 -2.98 4.62 -16.27
N LEU A 99 -3.88 5.39 -15.63
CA LEU A 99 -3.51 6.33 -14.58
C LEU A 99 -2.93 5.61 -13.36
N GLY A 100 -3.53 4.51 -12.92
CA GLY A 100 -3.01 3.70 -11.82
C GLY A 100 -1.65 3.09 -12.14
N MET A 101 -1.46 2.60 -13.37
CA MET A 101 -0.17 2.10 -13.85
C MET A 101 0.91 3.21 -13.80
N GLN A 102 0.56 4.43 -14.23
CA GLN A 102 1.46 5.57 -14.15
C GLN A 102 1.82 5.94 -12.69
N GLN A 103 0.84 5.93 -11.77
CA GLN A 103 1.10 6.20 -10.36
C GLN A 103 2.14 5.24 -9.77
N LEU A 104 2.05 3.95 -10.10
CA LEU A 104 3.00 2.96 -9.60
C LEU A 104 4.36 3.08 -10.27
N TYR A 105 4.41 3.43 -11.54
CA TYR A 105 5.66 3.75 -12.21
C TYR A 105 6.38 4.94 -11.55
N GLU A 106 5.66 6.00 -11.19
CA GLU A 106 6.22 7.14 -10.46
C GLU A 106 6.66 6.78 -9.03
N LEU A 107 5.92 5.91 -8.33
CA LEU A 107 6.38 5.33 -7.08
C LEU A 107 7.71 4.57 -7.29
N GLY A 108 7.81 3.75 -8.33
CA GLY A 108 9.04 3.08 -8.73
C GLY A 108 10.20 4.05 -8.95
N LYS A 109 9.98 5.15 -9.68
CA LYS A 109 10.98 6.20 -9.89
C LYS A 109 11.40 6.90 -8.59
N ARG A 110 10.48 7.08 -7.64
CA ARG A 110 10.81 7.64 -6.32
C ARG A 110 11.73 6.69 -5.54
N LEU A 111 11.43 5.39 -5.56
CA LEU A 111 12.30 4.35 -4.96
C LEU A 111 13.65 4.25 -5.67
N ARG A 112 13.69 4.45 -7.00
CA ARG A 112 14.93 4.50 -7.78
C ARG A 112 15.85 5.62 -7.34
N ARG A 113 15.32 6.86 -7.28
CA ARG A 113 16.09 8.02 -6.84
C ARG A 113 16.75 7.73 -5.50
N ARG A 114 15.94 7.24 -4.54
CA ARG A 114 16.42 6.93 -3.19
C ARG A 114 17.46 5.80 -3.17
N TYR A 115 17.10 4.62 -3.65
CA TYR A 115 17.87 3.40 -3.37
C TYR A 115 18.85 2.99 -4.46
N ILE A 116 18.84 3.64 -5.62
CA ILE A 116 19.79 3.38 -6.71
C ILE A 116 20.67 4.62 -6.95
N GLU A 117 20.08 5.81 -7.02
CA GLU A 117 20.79 7.02 -7.44
C GLU A 117 21.47 7.73 -6.27
N ASP A 118 20.75 7.92 -5.15
CA ASP A 118 21.26 8.63 -3.97
C ASP A 118 22.11 7.70 -3.08
N ASP A 119 21.57 6.53 -2.72
CA ASP A 119 22.20 5.64 -1.73
C ASP A 119 23.08 4.54 -2.36
N ALA A 120 23.01 4.34 -3.69
CA ALA A 120 23.67 3.23 -4.40
C ALA A 120 23.45 1.85 -3.75
N PHE A 121 22.29 1.65 -3.12
CA PHE A 121 21.97 0.46 -2.33
C PHE A 121 21.61 -0.75 -3.20
N LEU A 122 20.84 -0.54 -4.26
CA LEU A 122 20.42 -1.54 -5.25
C LEU A 122 21.19 -1.38 -6.58
N GLY A 123 21.33 -2.47 -7.33
CA GLY A 123 21.81 -2.43 -8.70
C GLY A 123 20.88 -1.63 -9.62
N SER A 124 21.43 -1.05 -10.69
CA SER A 124 20.63 -0.26 -11.66
C SER A 124 19.70 -1.08 -12.55
N THR A 125 19.80 -2.41 -12.48
CA THR A 125 19.10 -3.41 -13.29
C THR A 125 18.46 -4.42 -12.34
N PHE A 126 17.23 -4.85 -12.61
CA PHE A 126 16.52 -5.81 -11.76
C PHE A 126 17.32 -7.12 -11.62
N SER A 127 17.48 -7.58 -10.38
CA SER A 127 18.03 -8.89 -10.04
C SER A 127 17.13 -9.62 -9.03
N PRO A 128 16.73 -10.88 -9.31
CA PRO A 128 15.93 -11.67 -8.38
C PRO A 128 16.70 -12.05 -7.10
N ALA A 129 18.03 -11.89 -7.05
CA ALA A 129 18.82 -12.06 -5.84
C ALA A 129 18.69 -10.85 -4.89
N GLU A 130 18.49 -9.63 -5.41
CA GLU A 130 18.35 -8.42 -4.60
C GLU A 130 16.89 -8.12 -4.24
N VAL A 131 15.94 -8.40 -5.14
CA VAL A 131 14.53 -7.96 -5.03
C VAL A 131 13.54 -9.13 -4.95
N TYR A 132 12.83 -9.21 -3.83
CA TYR A 132 11.71 -10.15 -3.63
C TYR A 132 10.39 -9.43 -3.93
N VAL A 133 9.49 -10.08 -4.66
CA VAL A 133 8.20 -9.49 -5.05
C VAL A 133 7.07 -10.45 -4.70
N ARG A 134 6.15 -9.99 -3.86
CA ARG A 134 4.91 -10.70 -3.53
C ARG A 134 3.72 -9.79 -3.75
N SER A 135 2.64 -10.36 -4.26
CA SER A 135 1.36 -9.68 -4.45
C SER A 135 0.24 -10.56 -3.94
N THR A 136 -0.89 -9.95 -3.58
CA THR A 136 -2.14 -10.71 -3.54
C THR A 136 -2.47 -11.22 -4.94
N ASN A 137 -3.19 -12.35 -5.02
CA ASN A 137 -3.57 -12.96 -6.30
C ASN A 137 -4.77 -12.23 -6.95
N ILE A 138 -4.63 -10.94 -7.19
CA ILE A 138 -5.63 -10.06 -7.82
C ILE A 138 -4.93 -9.27 -8.92
N VAL A 139 -5.53 -9.17 -10.11
CA VAL A 139 -4.87 -8.60 -11.30
C VAL A 139 -4.36 -7.19 -11.05
N ARG A 140 -5.16 -6.31 -10.42
CA ARG A 140 -4.74 -4.93 -10.14
C ARG A 140 -3.51 -4.81 -9.23
N THR A 141 -3.30 -5.74 -8.29
CA THR A 141 -2.13 -5.70 -7.40
C THR A 141 -0.90 -6.27 -8.10
N ILE A 142 -1.06 -7.31 -8.92
CA ILE A 142 0.01 -7.89 -9.75
C ILE A 142 0.51 -6.85 -10.77
N GLU A 143 -0.40 -6.22 -11.52
CA GLU A 143 -0.05 -5.20 -12.50
C GLU A 143 0.56 -3.95 -11.86
N SER A 144 0.13 -3.61 -10.64
CA SER A 144 0.73 -2.53 -9.86
C SER A 144 2.20 -2.84 -9.50
N ALA A 145 2.49 -4.06 -9.06
CA ALA A 145 3.85 -4.50 -8.77
C ALA A 145 4.74 -4.45 -10.02
N LYS A 146 4.21 -4.92 -11.16
CA LYS A 146 4.88 -4.82 -12.46
C LYS A 146 5.25 -3.38 -12.81
N CYS A 147 4.30 -2.46 -12.72
CA CYS A 147 4.53 -1.05 -13.07
C CYS A 147 5.54 -0.36 -12.13
N LEU A 148 5.52 -0.69 -10.83
CA LEU A 148 6.50 -0.19 -9.87
C LEU A 148 7.91 -0.65 -10.22
N ILE A 149 8.09 -1.93 -10.55
CA ILE A 149 9.41 -2.49 -10.93
C ILE A 149 9.90 -1.85 -12.23
N ALA A 150 9.01 -1.65 -13.20
CA ALA A 150 9.33 -0.94 -14.44
C ALA A 150 9.87 0.47 -14.17
N GLY A 151 9.29 1.21 -13.21
CA GLY A 151 9.76 2.52 -12.77
C GLY A 151 11.07 2.46 -11.98
N LEU A 152 11.21 1.49 -11.07
CA LEU A 152 12.40 1.33 -10.23
C LEU A 152 13.65 1.04 -11.06
N PHE A 153 13.54 0.16 -12.06
CA PHE A 153 14.67 -0.28 -12.87
C PHE A 153 14.69 0.32 -14.28
N HIS A 154 13.78 1.25 -14.61
CA HIS A 154 13.61 1.81 -15.96
C HIS A 154 13.56 0.70 -17.03
N GLN A 155 12.74 -0.32 -16.77
CA GLN A 155 12.56 -1.51 -17.63
C GLN A 155 13.83 -2.36 -17.85
N LYS A 156 14.94 -2.07 -17.14
CA LYS A 156 16.17 -2.86 -17.21
C LYS A 156 16.04 -4.11 -16.36
N GLN A 157 16.07 -5.27 -16.99
CA GLN A 157 16.09 -6.56 -16.33
C GLN A 157 17.02 -7.52 -17.07
N THR A 158 17.78 -8.32 -16.32
CA THR A 158 18.56 -9.46 -16.87
C THR A 158 17.75 -10.74 -16.86
N GLU A 159 16.82 -10.86 -15.92
CA GLU A 159 16.03 -12.07 -15.68
C GLU A 159 14.53 -11.73 -15.63
N THR A 160 13.69 -12.75 -15.75
CA THR A 160 12.24 -12.60 -15.60
C THR A 160 11.88 -12.24 -14.16
N VAL A 161 11.00 -11.25 -13.99
CA VAL A 161 10.48 -10.89 -12.67
C VAL A 161 9.50 -11.95 -12.20
N HIS A 162 9.76 -12.58 -11.06
CA HIS A 162 8.83 -13.50 -10.43
C HIS A 162 7.95 -12.75 -9.43
N ILE A 163 6.64 -12.68 -9.68
CA ILE A 163 5.66 -12.12 -8.75
C ILE A 163 4.99 -13.28 -8.02
N LEU A 164 5.30 -13.44 -6.74
CA LEU A 164 4.79 -14.55 -5.94
C LEU A 164 3.41 -14.23 -5.36
N THR A 165 2.53 -15.21 -5.37
CA THR A 165 1.14 -15.12 -4.89
C THR A 165 0.76 -16.38 -4.11
N THR A 166 -0.37 -16.37 -3.41
CA THR A 166 -0.92 -17.55 -2.75
C THR A 166 -2.44 -17.62 -2.90
N THR A 167 -3.06 -18.71 -2.45
CA THR A 167 -4.52 -18.85 -2.49
C THR A 167 -5.19 -17.93 -1.48
N GLY A 168 -6.46 -17.59 -1.71
CA GLY A 168 -7.22 -16.71 -0.82
C GLY A 168 -7.32 -17.23 0.62
N GLU A 169 -7.28 -18.54 0.83
CA GLU A 169 -7.35 -19.18 2.15
C GLU A 169 -6.08 -18.97 2.98
N SER A 170 -4.92 -18.89 2.33
CA SER A 170 -3.60 -18.76 2.99
C SER A 170 -3.04 -17.34 2.94
N GLU A 171 -3.76 -16.41 2.32
CA GLU A 171 -3.28 -15.05 2.14
C GLU A 171 -3.20 -14.28 3.47
N ILE A 172 -2.12 -13.52 3.63
CA ILE A 172 -1.83 -12.67 4.80
C ILE A 172 -1.63 -11.21 4.43
N LEU A 173 -1.61 -10.89 3.13
CA LEU A 173 -1.48 -9.52 2.62
C LEU A 173 -2.76 -8.70 2.70
N TYR A 174 -3.80 -9.21 3.37
CA TYR A 174 -4.99 -8.49 3.83
C TYR A 174 -5.59 -9.22 5.07
N PRO A 175 -6.44 -8.56 5.88
CA PRO A 175 -7.18 -9.23 6.95
C PRO A 175 -8.05 -10.37 6.41
N ASN A 176 -7.62 -11.61 6.64
CA ASN A 176 -8.21 -12.77 5.98
C ASN A 176 -9.39 -13.37 6.77
N TYR A 177 -10.59 -12.83 6.53
CA TYR A 177 -11.84 -13.34 7.12
C TYR A 177 -12.26 -14.72 6.61
N HIS A 178 -11.63 -15.25 5.56
CA HIS A 178 -11.90 -16.61 5.06
C HIS A 178 -11.02 -17.63 5.78
N GLY A 179 -9.71 -17.38 5.84
CA GLY A 179 -8.71 -18.24 6.48
C GLY A 179 -8.73 -18.19 8.02
N CYS A 180 -9.07 -17.05 8.62
CA CYS A 180 -9.09 -16.88 10.07
C CYS A 180 -10.52 -16.85 10.63
N LYS A 181 -10.98 -18.01 11.15
CA LYS A 181 -12.33 -18.16 11.75
C LYS A 181 -12.57 -17.21 12.92
N LEU A 182 -11.55 -16.98 13.76
CA LEU A 182 -11.67 -16.08 14.91
C LEU A 182 -11.83 -14.62 14.45
N LEU A 183 -11.01 -14.16 13.50
CA LEU A 183 -11.14 -12.83 12.92
C LEU A 183 -12.52 -12.64 12.27
N LYS A 184 -12.98 -13.65 11.51
CA LYS A 184 -14.32 -13.65 10.93
C LYS A 184 -15.40 -13.46 12.00
N LEU A 185 -15.36 -14.26 13.07
CA LEU A 185 -16.34 -14.19 14.16
C LEU A 185 -16.36 -12.80 14.82
N LEU A 186 -15.18 -12.25 15.12
CA LEU A 186 -15.05 -10.96 15.81
C LEU A 186 -15.47 -9.76 14.94
N CYS A 187 -15.20 -9.81 13.63
CA CYS A 187 -15.42 -8.68 12.73
C CYS A 187 -16.74 -8.76 11.96
N SER A 188 -17.35 -9.93 11.74
CA SER A 188 -18.57 -10.04 10.92
C SER A 188 -19.73 -9.20 11.48
N HIS A 189 -19.90 -9.19 12.80
CA HIS A 189 -20.91 -8.36 13.46
C HIS A 189 -20.62 -6.87 13.28
N ARG A 190 -19.37 -6.46 13.44
CA ARG A 190 -18.94 -5.06 13.29
C ARG A 190 -19.08 -4.57 11.86
N TRP A 191 -18.80 -5.43 10.88
CA TRP A 191 -19.10 -5.14 9.48
C TRP A 191 -20.60 -4.92 9.27
N ALA A 192 -21.44 -5.82 9.80
CA ALA A 192 -22.90 -5.72 9.67
C ALA A 192 -23.49 -4.47 10.34
N GLU A 193 -22.92 -4.01 11.45
CA GLU A 193 -23.37 -2.82 12.20
C GLU A 193 -22.70 -1.52 11.78
N SER A 194 -21.61 -1.56 11.02
CA SER A 194 -20.81 -0.37 10.71
C SER A 194 -21.63 0.75 10.06
N SER A 195 -22.62 0.41 9.22
CA SER A 195 -23.53 1.37 8.59
C SER A 195 -24.75 1.75 9.45
N THR A 196 -24.98 1.06 10.58
CA THR A 196 -26.11 1.30 11.49
C THR A 196 -25.73 2.10 12.73
N LEU A 197 -24.45 2.43 12.91
CA LEU A 197 -23.99 3.33 13.98
C LEU A 197 -24.74 4.67 13.90
N PRO A 198 -25.25 5.25 15.02
CA PRO A 198 -26.22 6.35 14.98
C PRO A 198 -25.83 7.51 14.06
N ASP A 199 -24.60 8.03 14.21
CA ASP A 199 -24.11 9.15 13.42
C ASP A 199 -23.88 8.78 11.94
N ILE A 200 -23.45 7.54 11.68
CA ILE A 200 -23.23 7.04 10.31
C ILE A 200 -24.57 6.81 9.62
N ALA A 201 -25.54 6.20 10.31
CA ALA A 201 -26.87 5.93 9.79
C ALA A 201 -27.62 7.23 9.45
N ALA A 202 -27.54 8.25 10.32
CA ALA A 202 -28.15 9.55 10.09
C ALA A 202 -27.56 10.26 8.86
N ASP A 203 -26.22 10.25 8.73
CA ASP A 203 -25.55 10.83 7.58
C ASP A 203 -25.81 10.01 6.30
N LEU A 204 -25.90 8.68 6.41
CA LEU A 204 -26.18 7.79 5.29
C LEU A 204 -27.60 8.05 4.74
N GLN A 205 -28.60 8.22 5.61
CA GLN A 205 -29.95 8.61 5.19
C GLN A 205 -29.97 9.96 4.47
N SER A 206 -29.19 10.92 4.98
CA SER A 206 -29.10 12.27 4.42
C SER A 206 -28.44 12.27 3.04
N ILE A 207 -27.33 11.56 2.85
CA ILE A 207 -26.65 11.47 1.55
C ILE A 207 -27.45 10.63 0.55
N GLN A 208 -28.12 9.56 0.98
CA GLN A 208 -29.01 8.79 0.10
C GLN A 208 -30.13 9.67 -0.46
N SER A 209 -30.73 10.49 0.40
CA SER A 209 -31.76 11.46 0.00
C SER A 209 -31.20 12.52 -0.96
N ALA A 210 -30.00 13.05 -0.67
CA ALA A 210 -29.33 14.04 -1.53
C ALA A 210 -28.94 13.48 -2.90
N LEU A 211 -28.59 12.20 -2.98
CA LEU A 211 -28.24 11.50 -4.23
C LEU A 211 -29.47 10.96 -4.98
N GLY A 212 -30.65 10.96 -4.36
CA GLY A 212 -31.85 10.36 -4.94
C GLY A 212 -31.84 8.83 -4.98
N ILE A 213 -31.02 8.19 -4.14
CA ILE A 213 -30.91 6.73 -4.06
C ILE A 213 -32.20 6.16 -3.46
N ALA A 214 -32.79 5.16 -4.12
CA ALA A 214 -34.02 4.56 -3.62
C ALA A 214 -33.80 3.84 -2.27
N ALA A 215 -34.76 3.95 -1.34
CA ALA A 215 -34.63 3.42 0.02
C ALA A 215 -34.40 1.90 0.12
N HIS A 216 -34.72 1.13 -0.92
CA HIS A 216 -34.49 -0.31 -0.97
C HIS A 216 -33.05 -0.69 -1.40
N GLN A 217 -32.29 0.26 -1.97
CA GLN A 217 -30.90 0.05 -2.33
C GLN A 217 -30.04 -0.01 -1.07
N ARG A 218 -29.16 -1.01 -1.02
CA ARG A 218 -28.19 -1.17 0.06
C ARG A 218 -26.87 -0.54 -0.33
N VAL A 219 -26.56 0.62 0.26
CA VAL A 219 -25.29 1.33 0.10
C VAL A 219 -24.70 1.65 1.47
N ASP A 220 -23.39 1.87 1.50
CA ASP A 220 -22.66 2.35 2.66
C ASP A 220 -21.62 3.39 2.22
N PHE A 221 -20.96 4.05 3.18
CA PHE A 221 -19.97 5.08 2.86
C PHE A 221 -18.71 4.52 2.17
N ILE A 222 -18.36 3.25 2.34
CA ILE A 222 -17.21 2.64 1.67
C ILE A 222 -17.52 2.47 0.17
N LEU A 223 -18.73 2.03 -0.18
CA LEU A 223 -19.18 1.94 -1.57
C LEU A 223 -19.25 3.32 -2.21
N ILE A 224 -19.91 4.28 -1.55
CA ILE A 224 -20.03 5.65 -2.07
C ILE A 224 -18.64 6.25 -2.29
N ARG A 225 -17.74 6.09 -1.32
CA ARG A 225 -16.35 6.53 -1.42
C ARG A 225 -15.62 5.87 -2.59
N ASP A 226 -15.77 4.56 -2.76
CA ASP A 226 -15.07 3.81 -3.81
C ASP A 226 -15.42 4.33 -5.22
N ASP A 227 -16.71 4.53 -5.51
CA ASP A 227 -17.17 5.08 -6.79
C ASP A 227 -16.79 6.55 -6.95
N MET A 228 -17.00 7.37 -5.91
CA MET A 228 -16.66 8.80 -5.90
C MET A 228 -15.17 9.02 -6.20
N VAL A 229 -14.29 8.42 -5.39
CA VAL A 229 -12.83 8.58 -5.53
C VAL A 229 -12.35 8.03 -6.87
N ALA A 230 -12.91 6.91 -7.34
CA ALA A 230 -12.57 6.38 -8.65
C ALA A 230 -12.93 7.40 -9.75
N ARG A 231 -14.15 7.93 -9.78
CA ARG A 231 -14.57 8.90 -10.80
C ARG A 231 -13.72 10.17 -10.79
N GLU A 232 -13.53 10.75 -9.61
CA GLU A 232 -12.76 11.99 -9.44
C GLU A 232 -11.31 11.85 -9.88
N THR A 233 -10.68 10.72 -9.52
CA THR A 233 -9.29 10.43 -9.91
C THR A 233 -9.14 10.38 -11.44
N HIS A 234 -10.19 10.00 -12.16
CA HIS A 234 -10.17 9.91 -13.63
C HIS A 234 -10.84 11.11 -14.33
N GLY A 235 -11.24 12.15 -13.58
CA GLY A 235 -11.95 13.29 -14.14
C GLY A 235 -13.31 12.94 -14.76
N LEU A 236 -13.93 11.84 -14.31
CA LEU A 236 -15.24 11.40 -14.79
C LEU A 236 -16.37 12.13 -14.05
N PRO A 237 -17.55 12.30 -14.67
CA PRO A 237 -18.68 12.97 -14.05
C PRO A 237 -19.09 12.33 -12.72
N CYS A 238 -19.20 13.18 -11.69
CA CYS A 238 -19.72 12.84 -10.38
C CYS A 238 -21.11 13.44 -10.20
N PRO A 239 -22.02 12.77 -9.46
CA PRO A 239 -23.27 13.38 -9.03
C PRO A 239 -22.99 14.70 -8.29
N PRO A 240 -23.62 15.84 -8.67
CA PRO A 240 -23.30 17.15 -8.07
C PRO A 240 -23.49 17.21 -6.55
N ALA A 241 -24.41 16.40 -6.00
CA ALA A 241 -24.59 16.31 -4.56
C ALA A 241 -23.32 15.84 -3.82
N LEU A 242 -22.41 15.10 -4.47
CA LEU A 242 -21.17 14.66 -3.83
C LEU A 242 -20.20 15.81 -3.52
N ASP A 243 -20.31 16.96 -4.19
CA ASP A 243 -19.39 18.08 -3.97
C ASP A 243 -19.43 18.58 -2.51
N SER A 244 -20.62 18.70 -1.93
CA SER A 244 -20.79 19.08 -0.52
C SER A 244 -20.59 17.93 0.47
N TRP A 245 -20.55 16.68 -0.02
CA TRP A 245 -20.46 15.48 0.81
C TRP A 245 -19.08 14.84 0.82
N ARG A 246 -18.17 15.27 -0.06
CA ARG A 246 -16.80 14.73 -0.23
C ARG A 246 -16.09 14.43 1.09
N GLU A 247 -15.90 15.44 1.94
CA GLU A 247 -15.16 15.30 3.20
C GLU A 247 -15.89 14.36 4.16
N LYS A 248 -17.22 14.43 4.20
CA LYS A 248 -18.05 13.60 5.06
C LYS A 248 -18.00 12.14 4.63
N VAL A 249 -18.03 11.86 3.32
CA VAL A 249 -17.91 10.50 2.76
C VAL A 249 -16.57 9.88 3.14
N GLU A 250 -15.47 10.62 2.99
CA GLU A 250 -14.14 10.18 3.41
C GLU A 250 -14.09 9.92 4.92
N GLN A 251 -14.57 10.86 5.73
CA GLN A 251 -14.64 10.72 7.19
C GLN A 251 -15.42 9.47 7.61
N ARG A 252 -16.64 9.29 7.09
CA ARG A 252 -17.52 8.18 7.49
C ARG A 252 -17.02 6.82 7.03
N ALA A 253 -16.39 6.73 5.86
CA ALA A 253 -15.74 5.50 5.43
C ALA A 253 -14.58 5.12 6.36
N VAL A 254 -13.79 6.09 6.83
CA VAL A 254 -12.74 5.85 7.84
C VAL A 254 -13.35 5.46 9.19
N ASP A 255 -14.41 6.13 9.65
CA ASP A 255 -15.12 5.79 10.89
C ASP A 255 -15.60 4.34 10.88
N MET A 256 -16.17 3.88 9.75
CA MET A 256 -16.57 2.47 9.57
C MET A 256 -15.37 1.52 9.72
N MET A 257 -14.22 1.83 9.12
CA MET A 257 -13.01 1.01 9.23
C MET A 257 -12.45 1.00 10.65
N CYS A 258 -12.46 2.13 11.34
CA CYS A 258 -12.11 2.23 12.76
C CYS A 258 -13.03 1.39 13.64
N HIS A 259 -14.34 1.38 13.35
CA HIS A 259 -15.28 0.51 14.06
C HIS A 259 -15.01 -0.97 13.79
N VAL A 260 -14.73 -1.36 12.54
CA VAL A 260 -14.44 -2.75 12.17
C VAL A 260 -13.19 -3.26 12.89
N PHE A 261 -12.09 -2.52 12.78
CA PHE A 261 -10.81 -2.94 13.35
C PHE A 261 -10.71 -2.74 14.86
N GLN A 262 -11.45 -1.77 15.43
CA GLN A 262 -11.37 -1.35 16.84
C GLN A 262 -9.92 -1.25 17.32
N PRO A 263 -9.16 -0.21 16.91
CA PRO A 263 -7.73 -0.11 17.19
C PRO A 263 -7.37 -0.13 18.68
N SER A 264 -8.32 0.19 19.58
CA SER A 264 -8.15 0.05 21.04
C SER A 264 -8.06 -1.39 21.54
N LYS A 265 -8.45 -2.38 20.71
CA LYS A 265 -8.36 -3.81 21.00
C LYS A 265 -7.27 -4.45 20.15
N ARG A 266 -6.10 -4.56 20.77
CA ARG A 266 -4.87 -5.10 20.19
C ARG A 266 -5.06 -6.45 19.48
N GLU A 267 -5.84 -7.36 20.04
CA GLU A 267 -6.07 -8.70 19.50
C GLU A 267 -6.68 -8.64 18.07
N ASN A 268 -7.50 -7.63 17.78
CA ASN A 268 -8.09 -7.49 16.45
C ASN A 268 -7.03 -7.12 15.41
N LEU A 269 -6.11 -6.20 15.75
CA LEU A 269 -5.01 -5.81 14.88
C LEU A 269 -4.02 -6.96 14.71
N GLN A 270 -3.73 -7.71 15.78
CA GLN A 270 -2.91 -8.92 15.72
C GLN A 270 -3.51 -9.96 14.74
N LEU A 271 -4.81 -10.21 14.80
CA LEU A 271 -5.46 -11.14 13.86
C LEU A 271 -5.56 -10.59 12.43
N SER A 272 -5.62 -9.27 12.27
CA SER A 272 -5.79 -8.61 10.97
C SER A 272 -4.48 -8.49 10.19
N VAL A 273 -3.41 -8.04 10.85
CA VAL A 273 -2.11 -7.73 10.20
C VAL A 273 -0.90 -8.32 10.93
N GLY A 274 -1.09 -8.98 12.07
CA GLY A 274 -0.01 -9.62 12.82
C GLY A 274 0.82 -10.62 12.00
N PRO A 275 0.22 -11.50 11.17
CA PRO A 275 1.00 -12.39 10.30
C PRO A 275 1.90 -11.65 9.30
N LEU A 276 1.42 -10.56 8.69
CA LEU A 276 2.20 -9.73 7.79
C LEU A 276 3.34 -9.03 8.54
N LEU A 277 3.02 -8.35 9.64
CA LEU A 277 4.02 -7.68 10.47
C LEU A 277 5.07 -8.66 10.99
N HIS A 278 4.68 -9.88 11.34
CA HIS A 278 5.62 -10.92 11.75
C HIS A 278 6.65 -11.24 10.67
N ILE A 279 6.25 -11.38 9.40
CA ILE A 279 7.19 -11.59 8.30
C ILE A 279 8.13 -10.40 8.13
N LEU A 280 7.62 -9.17 8.19
CA LEU A 280 8.46 -7.98 8.06
C LEU A 280 9.53 -7.92 9.17
N LEU A 281 9.18 -8.35 10.38
CA LEU A 281 10.10 -8.41 11.50
C LEU A 281 11.08 -9.56 11.40
N ASN A 282 10.64 -10.73 10.96
CA ASN A 282 11.55 -11.84 10.73
C ASN A 282 12.60 -11.50 9.67
N ASN A 283 12.21 -10.81 8.58
CA ASN A 283 13.18 -10.34 7.57
C ASN A 283 14.24 -9.40 8.18
N ILE A 284 13.85 -8.53 9.12
CA ILE A 284 14.77 -7.66 9.85
C ILE A 284 15.66 -8.49 10.79
N GLU A 285 15.07 -9.37 11.60
CA GLU A 285 15.79 -10.21 12.56
C GLU A 285 16.82 -11.11 11.87
N GLU A 286 16.46 -11.76 10.76
CA GLU A 286 17.36 -12.58 9.95
C GLU A 286 18.51 -11.76 9.34
N LYS A 287 18.25 -10.53 8.90
CA LYS A 287 19.29 -9.65 8.35
C LYS A 287 20.25 -9.17 9.44
N VAL A 288 19.74 -8.84 10.62
CA VAL A 288 20.55 -8.44 11.80
C VAL A 288 21.40 -9.61 12.29
N GLN A 289 20.85 -10.83 12.33
CA GLN A 289 21.56 -12.02 12.80
C GLN A 289 22.47 -12.65 11.74
N GLY A 290 22.36 -12.24 10.47
CA GLY A 290 23.11 -12.85 9.37
C GLY A 290 22.68 -14.29 9.06
N THR A 291 21.46 -14.67 9.42
CA THR A 291 20.93 -16.04 9.28
C THR A 291 20.07 -16.23 8.02
N SER A 292 19.83 -15.17 7.25
CA SER A 292 19.03 -15.24 6.03
C SER A 292 19.64 -16.19 5.00
N ALA A 293 18.82 -17.08 4.45
CA ALA A 293 19.21 -17.97 3.35
C ALA A 293 19.50 -17.21 2.04
N GLU A 294 19.04 -15.95 1.93
CA GLU A 294 19.27 -15.08 0.77
C GLU A 294 20.07 -13.83 1.20
N PRO A 295 21.38 -13.94 1.44
CA PRO A 295 22.18 -12.85 2.03
C PRO A 295 22.20 -11.57 1.16
N ASN A 296 22.05 -11.73 -0.17
CA ASN A 296 22.00 -10.63 -1.14
C ASN A 296 20.64 -9.94 -1.21
N ARG A 297 19.60 -10.46 -0.53
CA ARG A 297 18.27 -9.85 -0.49
C ARG A 297 18.35 -8.50 0.20
N LYS A 298 17.93 -7.46 -0.52
CA LYS A 298 18.02 -6.05 -0.10
C LYS A 298 16.65 -5.37 -0.09
N LEU A 299 15.75 -5.77 -0.99
CA LEU A 299 14.43 -5.17 -1.14
C LEU A 299 13.34 -6.24 -1.13
N PHE A 300 12.31 -6.02 -0.32
CA PHE A 300 11.04 -6.75 -0.39
C PHE A 300 9.92 -5.81 -0.82
N LEU A 301 9.17 -6.21 -1.85
CA LEU A 301 8.01 -5.50 -2.36
C LEU A 301 6.76 -6.33 -2.11
N TYR A 302 5.77 -5.74 -1.43
CA TYR A 302 4.49 -6.36 -1.13
C TYR A 302 3.36 -5.49 -1.70
N SER A 303 2.69 -5.98 -2.74
CA SER A 303 1.51 -5.33 -3.32
C SER A 303 0.26 -5.73 -2.54
N VAL A 304 -0.29 -4.77 -1.79
CA VAL A 304 -1.34 -4.96 -0.78
C VAL A 304 -2.58 -4.10 -1.07
N HIS A 305 -3.46 -3.98 -0.08
CA HIS A 305 -4.70 -3.22 -0.15
C HIS A 305 -4.74 -2.08 0.86
N ASP A 306 -5.68 -1.16 0.68
CA ASP A 306 -6.07 -0.20 1.71
C ASP A 306 -6.49 -0.89 3.01
N THR A 307 -7.24 -1.98 2.91
CA THR A 307 -7.63 -2.84 4.05
C THR A 307 -6.44 -3.47 4.78
N THR A 308 -5.24 -3.45 4.18
CA THR A 308 -3.99 -3.86 4.81
C THR A 308 -3.29 -2.66 5.44
N LEU A 309 -3.14 -1.56 4.68
CA LEU A 309 -2.44 -0.37 5.15
C LEU A 309 -3.14 0.29 6.36
N ILE A 310 -4.47 0.38 6.38
CA ILE A 310 -5.22 0.96 7.51
C ILE A 310 -4.84 0.28 8.84
N PRO A 311 -5.07 -1.03 9.03
CA PRO A 311 -4.73 -1.69 10.28
C PRO A 311 -3.22 -1.79 10.53
N SER A 312 -2.36 -1.80 9.49
CA SER A 312 -0.92 -1.70 9.67
C SER A 312 -0.51 -0.35 10.27
N LEU A 313 -1.04 0.77 9.76
CA LEU A 313 -0.79 2.11 10.30
C LEU A 313 -1.35 2.25 11.71
N MET A 314 -2.51 1.65 12.00
CA MET A 314 -3.08 1.61 13.36
C MET A 314 -2.16 0.83 14.32
N ALA A 315 -1.67 -0.34 13.91
CA ALA A 315 -0.78 -1.18 14.72
C ALA A 315 0.59 -0.52 14.97
N LEU A 316 1.06 0.29 14.02
CA LEU A 316 2.28 1.10 14.18
C LEU A 316 2.02 2.40 14.97
N GLY A 317 0.76 2.74 15.26
CA GLY A 317 0.38 3.97 15.97
C GLY A 317 0.60 5.26 15.18
N ILE A 318 0.59 5.18 13.84
CA ILE A 318 0.84 6.30 12.92
C ILE A 318 -0.32 6.51 11.93
N PHE A 319 -1.51 5.96 12.23
CA PHE A 319 -2.68 6.16 11.40
C PHE A 319 -3.18 7.61 11.51
N ASP A 320 -3.27 8.30 10.38
CA ASP A 320 -3.61 9.72 10.28
C ASP A 320 -5.12 9.99 10.14
N MET A 321 -5.95 8.96 10.36
CA MET A 321 -7.40 9.01 10.18
C MET A 321 -7.81 9.34 8.74
N ARG A 322 -6.98 9.01 7.75
CA ARG A 322 -7.30 9.14 6.33
C ARG A 322 -7.27 7.78 5.64
N TRP A 323 -8.11 7.63 4.63
CA TRP A 323 -8.07 6.44 3.80
C TRP A 323 -6.78 6.44 2.95
N PRO A 324 -5.99 5.35 2.94
CA PRO A 324 -4.76 5.31 2.15
C PRO A 324 -5.02 5.57 0.67
N PRO A 325 -4.45 6.62 0.05
CA PRO A 325 -4.72 6.93 -1.35
C PRO A 325 -4.20 5.85 -2.29
N TYR A 326 -4.58 5.91 -3.57
CA TYR A 326 -4.00 5.01 -4.57
C TYR A 326 -2.49 5.18 -4.63
N ALA A 327 -1.77 4.07 -4.85
CA ALA A 327 -0.31 4.02 -4.82
C ALA A 327 0.35 4.49 -3.50
N ALA A 328 -0.41 4.58 -2.39
CA ALA A 328 0.17 4.81 -1.08
C ALA A 328 1.13 3.68 -0.69
N ASP A 329 2.21 4.02 -0.01
CA ASP A 329 3.22 3.08 0.42
C ASP A 329 3.60 3.29 1.90
N LEU A 330 3.89 2.18 2.57
CA LEU A 330 4.47 2.10 3.90
C LEU A 330 5.83 1.39 3.76
N THR A 331 6.90 2.11 4.05
CA THR A 331 8.27 1.65 3.86
C THR A 331 8.97 1.49 5.20
N LEU A 332 9.61 0.34 5.40
CA LEU A 332 10.43 0.02 6.57
C LEU A 332 11.88 -0.15 6.10
N GLU A 333 12.78 0.63 6.66
CA GLU A 333 14.22 0.59 6.38
C GLU A 333 14.97 0.10 7.62
N LEU A 334 15.85 -0.89 7.47
CA LEU A 334 16.82 -1.29 8.48
C LEU A 334 18.13 -0.55 8.23
N HIS A 335 18.60 0.14 9.26
CA HIS A 335 19.85 0.88 9.27
C HIS A 335 20.78 0.30 10.33
N GLN A 336 22.09 0.38 10.09
CA GLN A 336 23.10 0.05 11.08
C GLN A 336 24.00 1.27 11.30
N HIS A 337 24.24 1.63 12.56
CA HIS A 337 25.17 2.69 12.88
C HIS A 337 26.61 2.23 12.65
N GLN A 338 27.38 2.98 11.85
CA GLN A 338 28.69 2.54 11.34
C GLN A 338 29.75 2.36 12.42
N GLN A 339 29.64 3.06 13.56
CA GLN A 339 30.63 2.99 14.64
C GLN A 339 30.26 2.01 15.75
N THR A 340 28.96 1.91 16.08
CA THR A 340 28.48 1.09 17.21
C THR A 340 27.92 -0.26 16.76
N SER A 341 27.70 -0.43 15.45
CA SER A 341 27.02 -1.59 14.86
C SER A 341 25.59 -1.81 15.36
N GLU A 342 25.02 -0.85 16.08
CA GLU A 342 23.63 -0.89 16.56
C GLU A 342 22.66 -0.77 15.39
N SER A 343 21.59 -1.55 15.44
CA SER A 343 20.57 -1.58 14.40
C SER A 343 19.40 -0.65 14.74
N PHE A 344 18.84 -0.02 13.72
CA PHE A 344 17.73 0.91 13.81
C PHE A 344 16.71 0.64 12.71
N VAL A 345 15.42 0.79 13.03
CA VAL A 345 14.34 0.77 12.04
C VAL A 345 13.82 2.17 11.83
N LYS A 346 13.71 2.57 10.57
CA LYS A 346 13.08 3.81 10.13
C LYS A 346 11.83 3.47 9.34
N VAL A 347 10.74 4.16 9.62
CA VAL A 347 9.44 3.95 8.95
C VAL A 347 9.03 5.23 8.24
N SER A 348 8.56 5.11 7.00
CA SER A 348 7.94 6.21 6.26
C SER A 348 6.60 5.80 5.66
N TYR A 349 5.67 6.75 5.58
CA TYR A 349 4.37 6.60 4.94
C TYR A 349 4.19 7.67 3.87
N ILE A 350 3.92 7.26 2.62
CA ILE A 350 3.81 8.14 1.45
C ILE A 350 5.06 9.04 1.31
N GLY A 351 6.23 8.44 1.52
CA GLY A 351 7.53 9.14 1.47
C GLY A 351 7.80 10.13 2.61
N GLN A 352 6.95 10.19 3.64
CA GLN A 352 7.17 11.01 4.83
C GLN A 352 7.63 10.15 6.01
N ASP A 353 8.79 10.49 6.59
CA ASP A 353 9.33 9.81 7.76
C ASP A 353 8.40 9.94 8.96
N GLN A 354 8.24 8.84 9.69
CA GLN A 354 7.33 8.73 10.83
C GLN A 354 8.11 8.57 12.14
N LEU A 355 7.67 9.28 13.17
CA LEU A 355 8.12 9.05 14.54
C LEU A 355 7.22 7.99 15.17
N LEU A 356 7.74 6.77 15.31
CA LEU A 356 6.99 5.68 15.94
C LEU A 356 6.77 5.95 17.45
N PRO A 357 5.59 5.64 18.01
CA PRO A 357 5.35 5.74 19.44
C PRO A 357 6.38 4.96 20.26
N GLY A 358 6.96 5.62 21.26
CA GLY A 358 7.98 5.05 22.14
C GLY A 358 9.42 5.16 21.63
N CYS A 359 9.65 5.71 20.42
CA CYS A 359 10.98 6.01 19.91
C CYS A 359 11.29 7.51 20.13
N SER A 360 12.56 7.85 20.39
CA SER A 360 13.00 9.25 20.61
C SER A 360 13.31 10.00 19.31
N GLY A 361 13.34 9.31 18.17
CA GLY A 361 13.61 9.88 16.85
C GLY A 361 13.18 8.93 15.73
N ILE A 362 13.35 9.37 14.48
CA ILE A 362 12.94 8.62 13.28
C ILE A 362 13.73 7.31 13.08
N TYR A 363 14.95 7.22 13.64
CA TYR A 363 15.72 5.99 13.73
C TYR A 363 15.40 5.31 15.06
N CYS A 364 14.50 4.33 15.05
CA CYS A 364 14.09 3.62 16.25
C CYS A 364 15.02 2.43 16.55
N PRO A 365 15.64 2.33 17.74
CA PRO A 365 16.58 1.26 18.06
C PRO A 365 15.98 -0.16 18.00
N CYS A 366 16.76 -1.10 17.48
CA CYS A 366 16.46 -2.53 17.42
C CYS A 366 17.34 -3.30 18.43
N GLY A 367 16.97 -3.32 19.72
CA GLY A 367 17.78 -3.97 20.76
C GLY A 367 17.44 -5.45 21.06
N VAL A 368 18.41 -6.22 21.56
CA VAL A 368 18.30 -7.66 21.89
C VAL A 368 17.31 -7.95 23.04
N GLN A 369 17.05 -6.99 23.93
CA GLN A 369 16.01 -7.07 24.98
C GLN A 369 14.72 -6.30 24.62
N THR A 370 14.82 -5.37 23.69
CA THR A 370 13.70 -4.67 23.06
C THR A 370 13.42 -5.35 21.73
N ARG A 371 12.70 -6.48 21.74
CA ARG A 371 11.93 -6.96 20.56
C ARG A 371 11.50 -5.70 19.81
N CYS A 372 11.99 -5.44 18.58
CA CYS A 372 11.95 -4.14 17.86
C CYS A 372 10.53 -3.52 17.68
N CYS A 373 9.54 -4.12 18.33
CA CYS A 373 8.12 -4.08 18.11
C CYS A 373 7.33 -4.37 19.39
N ARG A 374 7.78 -4.03 20.60
CA ARG A 374 6.85 -4.08 21.76
C ARG A 374 5.69 -3.08 21.62
N GLY A 375 5.86 -2.01 20.83
CA GLY A 375 4.76 -1.14 20.39
C GLY A 375 3.91 -1.69 19.23
N ILE A 376 4.34 -2.78 18.58
CA ILE A 376 3.75 -3.33 17.33
C ILE A 376 3.23 -4.77 17.52
N ARG A 377 3.69 -5.47 18.57
CA ARG A 377 3.07 -6.72 19.00
C ARG A 377 1.65 -6.47 19.43
#